data_AF-A0A359JKU2-F1
#
_entry.id   AF-A0A359JKU2-F1
#
_cell.length_a   1.000
_cell.length_b   1.000
_cell.length_c   1.000
_cell.angle_alpha   90.00
_cell.angle_beta   90.00
_cell.angle_gamma   90.00
#
_symmetry.space_group_name_H-M   'P 1'
#
loop_
_entity.id
_entity.type
_entity.pdbx_description
1 polymer ?
#
loop_
_entity_poly.entity_id
_entity_poly.type
_entity_poly.pdbx_seq_one_letter_code
_entity_poly.pdbx_strand_id
1 'polypeptide(L)'
;EIPYHVDIMETFDGIDLDAARKTSGNGFYYLKGDIARLHSAILSYARDFMIDRGFTYYVPPFMIRSSVVTGVMSFAEMENMM
;
A
#
# COMPACT_ATOMS: atom_id res chain seq x y z
N GLU A 1 6.08 -23.76 -14.28
CA GLU A 1 5.86 -23.32 -12.89
C GLU A 1 5.16 -21.97 -12.92
N ILE A 2 4.28 -21.67 -11.96
CA ILE A 2 3.56 -20.38 -11.92
C ILE A 2 4.48 -19.37 -11.23
N PRO A 3 4.86 -18.25 -11.88
CA PRO A 3 5.79 -17.28 -11.29
C PRO A 3 5.16 -16.54 -10.11
N TYR A 4 5.98 -16.07 -9.16
CA TYR A 4 5.52 -15.19 -8.10
C TYR A 4 5.25 -13.79 -8.66
N HIS A 5 4.42 -13.01 -7.96
CA HIS A 5 4.03 -11.67 -8.42
C HIS A 5 5.23 -10.72 -8.59
N VAL A 6 6.28 -10.85 -7.77
CA VAL A 6 7.51 -10.06 -7.90
C VAL A 6 8.22 -10.42 -9.20
N ASP A 7 8.43 -11.71 -9.47
CA ASP A 7 9.07 -12.18 -10.70
C ASP A 7 8.33 -11.62 -11.94
N ILE A 8 7.00 -11.62 -11.91
CA ILE A 8 6.18 -11.02 -12.97
C ILE A 8 6.48 -9.53 -13.10
N MET A 9 6.46 -8.76 -12.00
CA MET A 9 6.71 -7.31 -12.02
C MET A 9 8.11 -6.96 -12.51
N GLU A 10 9.12 -7.78 -12.21
CA GLU A 10 10.50 -7.61 -12.71
C GLU A 10 10.57 -7.75 -14.23
N THR A 11 9.80 -8.65 -14.85
CA THR A 11 9.75 -8.77 -16.32
C THR A 11 9.25 -7.51 -17.03
N PHE A 12 8.56 -6.61 -16.32
CA PHE A 12 8.07 -5.33 -16.82
C PHE A 12 8.92 -4.13 -16.38
N ASP A 13 10.07 -4.34 -15.73
CA ASP A 13 10.82 -3.29 -15.03
C ASP A 13 9.92 -2.46 -14.08
N GLY A 14 8.96 -3.14 -13.44
CA GLY A 14 7.87 -2.52 -12.71
C GLY A 14 8.10 -2.38 -11.20
N ILE A 15 9.21 -2.88 -10.68
CA ILE A 15 9.52 -2.85 -9.25
C ILE A 15 11.02 -2.62 -9.02
N ASP A 16 11.36 -1.93 -7.93
CA ASP A 16 12.74 -1.73 -7.46
C ASP A 16 12.81 -2.00 -5.96
N LEU A 17 13.26 -3.21 -5.62
CA LEU A 17 13.40 -3.69 -4.24
C LEU A 17 14.74 -3.26 -3.63
N ASP A 18 15.78 -3.08 -4.44
CA ASP A 18 17.12 -2.74 -3.95
C ASP A 18 17.18 -1.31 -3.46
N ALA A 19 16.61 -0.37 -4.21
CA ALA A 19 16.46 1.01 -3.76
C ALA A 19 15.60 1.09 -2.50
N ALA A 20 14.51 0.32 -2.43
CA ALA A 20 13.61 0.33 -1.27
C ALA A 20 14.26 -0.25 -0.02
N ARG A 21 15.00 -1.36 -0.16
CA ARG A 21 15.77 -1.96 0.93
C ARG A 21 16.83 -1.00 1.45
N LYS A 22 17.53 -0.30 0.56
CA LYS A 22 18.56 0.68 0.93
C LYS A 22 17.97 1.87 1.69
N THR A 23 16.79 2.33 1.31
CA THR A 23 16.17 3.53 1.90
C THR A 23 15.36 3.24 3.17
N SER A 24 14.61 2.14 3.22
CA SER A 24 13.60 1.88 4.25
C SER A 24 13.70 0.51 4.92
N GLY A 25 14.62 -0.35 4.49
CA GLY A 25 14.81 -1.68 5.06
C GLY A 25 13.87 -2.74 4.50
N ASN A 26 13.71 -3.85 5.24
CA ASN A 26 12.94 -5.00 4.76
C ASN A 26 11.43 -4.71 4.73
N GLY A 27 10.73 -5.23 3.72
CA GLY A 27 9.29 -5.06 3.55
C GLY A 27 8.84 -3.85 2.73
N PHE A 28 9.77 -3.02 2.25
CA PHE A 28 9.47 -1.86 1.40
C PHE A 28 9.78 -2.14 -0.08
N TYR A 29 9.09 -1.43 -0.97
CA TYR A 29 9.26 -1.52 -2.42
C TYR A 29 8.98 -0.18 -3.11
N TYR A 30 9.64 0.07 -4.25
CA TYR A 30 9.20 1.09 -5.20
C TYR A 30 8.52 0.42 -6.39
N LEU A 31 7.31 0.86 -6.74
CA LEU A 31 6.70 0.49 -8.01
C LEU A 31 7.12 1.48 -9.09
N LYS A 32 7.29 0.99 -10.32
CA LYS A 32 7.76 1.74 -11.47
C LYS A 32 6.88 1.50 -12.70
N GLY A 33 6.96 2.42 -13.66
CA GLY A 33 6.37 2.29 -14.98
C GLY A 33 4.87 1.95 -14.97
N ASP A 34 4.48 1.02 -15.83
CA ASP A 34 3.08 0.63 -15.99
C ASP A 34 2.53 -0.15 -14.78
N ILE A 35 3.37 -0.80 -13.98
CA ILE A 35 2.95 -1.44 -12.72
C ILE A 35 2.54 -0.37 -11.70
N ALA A 36 3.31 0.71 -11.56
CA ALA A 36 2.93 1.83 -10.71
C ALA A 36 1.62 2.50 -11.17
N ARG A 37 1.44 2.65 -12.49
CA ARG A 37 0.19 3.18 -13.07
C ARG A 37 -1.00 2.26 -12.81
N LEU A 38 -0.82 0.95 -12.94
CA LEU A 38 -1.85 -0.05 -12.65
C LEU A 38 -2.29 0.02 -11.19
N HIS A 39 -1.34 0.13 -10.25
CA HIS A 39 -1.63 0.32 -8.83
C HIS A 39 -2.54 1.54 -8.59
N SER A 40 -2.22 2.70 -9.18
CA SER A 40 -3.07 3.90 -9.08
C SER A 40 -4.43 3.75 -9.77
N ALA A 41 -4.49 3.03 -10.90
CA ALA A 41 -5.73 2.79 -11.62
C ALA A 41 -6.71 1.93 -10.81
N ILE A 42 -6.22 0.89 -10.14
CA ILE A 42 -7.02 0.02 -9.28
C ILE A 42 -7.61 0.82 -8.11
N LEU A 43 -6.81 1.68 -7.46
CA LEU A 43 -7.30 2.56 -6.39
C LEU A 43 -8.39 3.53 -6.87
N SER A 44 -8.20 4.10 -8.06
CA SER A 44 -9.19 5.01 -8.67
C SER A 44 -10.50 4.29 -8.98
N TYR A 45 -10.42 3.08 -9.56
CA TYR A 45 -11.58 2.24 -9.82
C TYR A 45 -12.32 1.89 -8.53
N ALA A 46 -11.61 1.44 -7.49
CA ALA A 46 -12.22 1.06 -6.21
C ALA A 46 -12.90 2.26 -5.54
N ARG A 47 -12.30 3.45 -5.60
CA ARG A 47 -12.91 4.70 -5.13
C ARG A 47 -14.23 4.95 -5.82
N ASP A 48 -14.23 5.01 -7.15
CA ASP A 48 -15.41 5.39 -7.94
C ASP A 48 -16.52 4.33 -7.79
N PHE A 49 -16.15 3.05 -7.76
CA PHE A 49 -17.06 1.94 -7.50
C PHE A 49 -17.81 2.05 -6.17
N MET A 50 -17.15 2.60 -5.12
CA MET A 50 -17.77 2.81 -3.81
C MET A 50 -18.60 4.09 -3.76
N ILE A 51 -18.18 5.16 -4.44
CA ILE A 51 -18.97 6.38 -4.59
C ILE A 51 -20.31 6.06 -5.26
N ASP A 52 -20.31 5.23 -6.31
CA ASP A 52 -21.51 4.79 -7.02
C ASP A 52 -22.49 4.00 -6.13
N ARG A 53 -22.04 3.54 -4.96
CA ARG A 53 -22.85 2.85 -3.93
C ARG A 53 -23.33 3.77 -2.81
N GLY A 54 -23.12 5.08 -2.93
CA GLY A 54 -23.56 6.08 -1.97
C GLY A 54 -22.59 6.33 -0.81
N PHE A 55 -21.34 5.86 -0.91
CA PHE A 55 -20.30 6.18 0.07
C PHE A 55 -19.65 7.53 -0.24
N THR A 56 -19.40 8.34 0.78
CA THR A 56 -18.62 9.58 0.65
C THR A 56 -17.13 9.28 0.69
N TYR A 57 -16.38 9.74 -0.32
CA TYR A 57 -14.93 9.57 -0.36
C TYR A 57 -14.21 10.58 0.54
N TYR A 58 -13.32 10.06 1.39
CA TYR A 58 -12.45 10.86 2.27
C TYR A 58 -10.98 10.46 2.08
N VAL A 59 -10.09 11.44 2.16
CA VAL A 59 -8.64 11.22 2.32
C VAL A 59 -8.28 11.60 3.75
N PRO A 60 -7.99 10.64 4.65
CA PRO A 60 -7.69 10.92 6.04
C PRO A 60 -6.22 11.37 6.23
N PRO A 61 -5.89 12.02 7.36
CA PRO A 61 -4.49 12.18 7.78
C PRO A 61 -3.83 10.82 8.03
N PHE A 62 -2.60 10.63 7.56
CA PHE A 62 -1.84 9.39 7.76
C PHE A 62 -1.05 9.34 9.07
N MET A 63 -0.89 10.48 9.73
CA MET A 63 -0.33 10.57 11.08
C MET A 63 -1.42 11.08 12.02
N ILE A 64 -1.65 10.34 13.09
CA ILE A 64 -2.66 10.64 14.11
C ILE A 64 -2.03 10.63 15.50
N ARG A 65 -2.68 11.28 16.47
CA ARG A 65 -2.22 11.29 17.86
C ARG A 65 -2.35 9.90 18.47
N SER A 66 -1.41 9.51 19.33
CA SER A 66 -1.41 8.21 20.01
C SER A 66 -2.70 7.93 20.77
N SER A 67 -3.33 8.96 21.35
CA SER A 67 -4.60 8.82 22.07
C SER A 67 -5.76 8.34 21.18
N VAL A 68 -5.69 8.59 19.87
CA VAL A 68 -6.68 8.08 18.89
C VAL A 68 -6.36 6.62 18.55
N VAL A 69 -5.07 6.30 18.34
CA VAL A 69 -4.58 4.94 18.05
C VAL A 69 -5.01 3.95 19.13
N THR A 70 -4.83 4.32 20.41
CA THR A 70 -5.21 3.47 21.55
C THR A 70 -6.71 3.17 21.63
N GLY A 71 -7.55 3.96 20.95
CA GLY A 71 -9.00 3.74 20.92
C GLY A 71 -9.48 2.84 19.77
N VAL A 72 -8.62 2.53 18.79
CA VAL A 72 -9.01 1.80 17.58
C VAL A 72 -8.14 0.57 17.27
N MET A 73 -6.98 0.42 17.91
CA MET A 73 -6.08 -0.73 17.74
C MET A 73 -6.11 -1.66 18.96
N SER A 74 -5.95 -2.97 18.71
CA SER A 74 -5.77 -3.96 19.77
C SER A 74 -4.37 -3.91 20.38
N PHE A 75 -4.23 -4.43 21.62
CA PHE A 75 -2.92 -4.49 22.31
C PHE A 75 -1.88 -5.30 21.54
N ALA A 76 -2.28 -6.41 20.91
CA ALA A 76 -1.39 -7.25 20.11
C ALA A 76 -0.90 -6.54 18.85
N GLU A 77 -1.75 -5.74 18.20
CA GLU A 77 -1.32 -4.94 17.03
C GLU A 77 -0.36 -3.82 17.45
N MET A 78 -0.57 -3.20 18.61
CA MET A 78 0.35 -2.18 19.14
C MET A 78 1.73 -2.76 19.48
N GLU A 79 1.79 -3.97 20.05
CA GLU A 79 3.05 -4.65 20.36
C GLU A 79 3.85 -5.00 19.10
N ASN A 80 3.19 -5.45 18.03
CA ASN A 80 3.84 -5.79 16.76
C ASN A 80 4.34 -4.57 15.96
N MET A 81 3.94 -3.36 16.34
CA MET A 81 4.38 -2.11 15.70
C MET A 81 5.57 -1.43 16.41
N MET A 82 5.91 -1.86 17.62
CA MET A 82 7.05 -1.36 18.41
C MET A 82 8.28 -2.25 18.24
#